data_AF-A0A6P0S3E5-F1
#
_entry.id   AF-A0A6P0S3E5-F1
#
_cell.length_a   1.000
_cell.length_b   1.000
_cell.length_c   1.000
_cell.angle_alpha   90.00
_cell.angle_beta   90.00
_cell.angle_gamma   90.00
#
_symmetry.space_group_name_H-M   'P 1'
#
loop_
_entity.id
_entity.type
_entity.pdbx_description
1 polymer ?
#
loop_
_entity_poly.entity_id
_entity_poly.type
_entity_poly.pdbx_seq_one_letter_code
_entity_poly.pdbx_strand_id
1 'polypeptide(L)' 'DNHMRRARVIGEIVFGSRGILLKPLPVDSERSPEPIEKCFRDGVRSMLWLTTGHTGATFRKN' A
#
# COMPACT_ATOMS: atom_id res chain seq x y z
N ASP A 1 -0.70 6.22 14.95
CA ASP A 1 -1.42 5.46 13.92
C ASP A 1 -0.49 4.38 13.37
N ASN A 2 -0.86 3.09 13.44
CA ASN A 2 0.02 2.00 12.95
C ASN A 2 -0.33 1.70 11.49
N HIS A 3 0.24 2.48 10.57
CA HIS A 3 0.00 2.35 9.14
C HIS A 3 0.91 1.34 8.43
N MET A 4 1.74 0.61 9.18
CA MET A 4 2.74 -0.29 8.61
C MET A 4 2.11 -1.36 7.70
N ARG A 5 0.93 -1.86 8.06
CA ARG A 5 0.22 -2.86 7.23
C ARG A 5 -0.19 -2.29 5.87
N ARG A 6 -0.74 -1.08 5.82
CA ARG A 6 -1.13 -0.43 4.55
C ARG A 6 0.09 -0.11 3.70
N ALA A 7 1.12 0.47 4.31
CA ALA A 7 2.38 0.80 3.62
C ALA A 7 3.05 -0.46 3.05
N ARG A 8 3.05 -1.56 3.81
CA ARG A 8 3.58 -2.85 3.37
C ARG A 8 2.81 -3.39 2.16
N VAL A 9 1.48 -3.39 2.17
CA VAL A 9 0.67 -3.87 1.04
C VAL A 9 0.98 -3.09 -0.24
N ILE A 10 1.02 -1.75 -0.17
CA ILE A 10 1.39 -0.92 -1.32
C ILE A 10 2.82 -1.24 -1.78
N GLY A 11 3.76 -1.32 -0.84
CA GLY A 11 5.16 -1.60 -1.12
C GLY A 11 5.37 -2.96 -1.77
N GLU A 12 4.71 -4.02 -1.29
CA GLU A 12 4.80 -5.37 -1.85
C GLU A 12 4.32 -5.38 -3.31
N ILE A 13 3.25 -4.64 -3.62
CA ILE A 13 2.73 -4.53 -4.99
C ILE A 13 3.69 -3.74 -5.89
N VAL A 14 4.11 -2.54 -5.48
CA VAL A 14 4.92 -1.63 -6.31
C VAL A 14 6.36 -2.11 -6.48
N PHE A 15 6.99 -2.56 -5.39
CA PHE A 15 8.36 -3.08 -5.45
C PHE A 15 8.38 -4.48 -6.06
N GLY A 16 7.40 -5.32 -5.74
CA GLY A 16 7.25 -6.65 -6.34
C GLY A 16 7.08 -6.60 -7.85
N SER A 17 6.33 -5.63 -8.39
CA SER A 17 6.22 -5.42 -9.84
C SER A 17 7.53 -5.01 -10.52
N ARG A 18 8.58 -4.71 -9.75
CA ARG A 18 9.93 -4.37 -10.21
C ARG A 18 10.98 -5.40 -9.76
N GLY A 19 10.56 -6.56 -9.28
CA GLY A 19 11.46 -7.64 -8.83
C GLY A 19 12.14 -7.37 -7.49
N ILE A 20 11.64 -6.41 -6.69
CA ILE A 20 12.18 -6.06 -5.39
C ILE A 20 11.31 -6.68 -4.30
N LEU A 21 11.88 -7.59 -3.52
CA LEU A 21 11.20 -8.26 -2.41
C LEU A 21 11.31 -7.43 -1.12
N LEU A 22 10.17 -7.15 -0.48
CA LEU A 22 10.15 -6.58 0.87
C LEU A 22 10.25 -7.69 1.92
N LYS A 23 11.17 -7.52 2.88
CA LYS A 23 11.28 -8.35 4.07
C LYS A 23 10.87 -7.54 5.30
N PRO A 24 9.64 -7.70 5.82
CA PRO A 24 9.19 -6.98 7.00
C PRO A 24 9.86 -7.57 8.24
N LEU A 25 10.26 -6.69 9.16
CA LEU A 25 10.72 -7.08 10.48
C LEU A 25 9.55 -6.94 11.46
N PRO A 26 9.12 -8.03 12.11
CA PRO A 26 8.10 -7.95 13.15
C PRO A 26 8.66 -7.15 14.33
N VAL A 27 7.88 -6.20 14.81
CA VAL A 27 8.15 -5.41 16.00
C VAL A 27 6.90 -5.44 16.84
N ASP A 28 7.06 -5.75 18.12
CA ASP A 28 5.94 -5.80 19.06
C ASP A 28 5.26 -4.43 19.13
N SER A 29 3.93 -4.45 19.04
CA SER A 29 3.13 -3.24 19.12
C SER A 29 1.89 -3.51 19.95
N GLU A 30 1.71 -2.69 20.99
CA GLU A 30 0.51 -2.71 21.82
C GLU A 30 -0.72 -2.09 21.12
N ARG A 31 -0.57 -1.65 19.87
CA ARG A 31 -1.63 -0.97 19.12
C ARG A 31 -2.42 -1.96 18.27
N SER A 32 -3.74 -1.88 18.38
CA SER A 32 -4.66 -2.64 17.55
C SER A 32 -4.42 -2.36 16.05
N PRO A 33 -4.37 -3.40 15.20
CA PRO A 33 -4.24 -3.24 13.77
C PRO A 33 -5.40 -2.43 13.16
N GLU A 34 -5.10 -1.66 12.11
CA GLU A 34 -6.14 -0.99 11.33
C GLU A 34 -7.09 -1.99 10.64
N PRO A 35 -8.34 -1.56 10.34
CA PRO A 35 -9.28 -2.37 9.56
C PRO A 35 -8.70 -2.81 8.21
N ILE A 36 -8.96 -4.07 7.85
CA ILE A 36 -8.46 -4.70 6.62
C ILE A 36 -8.96 -3.98 5.37
N GLU A 37 -10.17 -3.42 5.40
CA GLU A 37 -10.78 -2.69 4.28
C GLU A 37 -9.88 -1.54 3.78
N LYS A 38 -9.22 -0.81 4.69
CA LYS A 38 -8.28 0.25 4.31
C LYS A 38 -7.08 -0.30 3.54
N CYS A 39 -6.55 -1.45 3.96
CA CYS A 39 -5.44 -2.12 3.28
C CYS A 39 -5.86 -2.60 1.89
N PHE A 40 -7.07 -3.16 1.76
CA PHE A 40 -7.61 -3.60 0.47
C PHE A 40 -7.77 -2.43 -0.51
N ARG A 41 -8.38 -1.33 -0.05
CA ARG A 41 -8.53 -0.11 -0.86
C ARG A 41 -7.19 0.42 -1.35
N ASP A 42 -6.19 0.47 -0.48
CA ASP A 42 -4.86 0.97 -0.83
C ASP A 42 -4.11 0.01 -1.77
N GLY A 43 -4.31 -1.31 -1.62
CA GLY A 43 -3.82 -2.32 -2.55
C GLY A 43 -4.42 -2.17 -3.95
N VAL A 44 -5.75 -2.08 -4.05
CA VAL A 44 -6.45 -1.80 -5.33
C VAL A 44 -5.94 -0.52 -5.98
N ARG A 45 -5.78 0.55 -5.18
CA ARG A 45 -5.24 1.81 -5.68
C ARG A 45 -3.83 1.65 -6.25
N SER A 46 -2.95 0.90 -5.58
CA SER A 46 -1.58 0.66 -6.08
C SER A 46 -1.55 -0.15 -7.38
N MET A 47 -2.46 -1.12 -7.54
CA MET A 47 -2.62 -1.82 -8.82
C MET A 47 -3.10 -0.88 -9.93
N LEU A 48 -4.04 0.01 -9.63
CA LEU A 48 -4.48 1.04 -10.59
C LEU A 48 -3.33 1.96 -11.02
N TRP A 49 -2.47 2.37 -10.08
CA TRP A 49 -1.29 3.18 -10.40
C TRP A 49 -0.34 2.47 -11.36
N LEU A 50 -0.06 1.19 -11.12
CA LEU A 50 0.85 0.42 -11.97
C LEU A 50 0.25 0.12 -13.35
N THR A 51 -1.04 -0.17 -13.42
CA THR A 51 -1.71 -0.55 -14.67
C THR A 51 -2.02 0.66 -15.56
N THR A 52 -2.36 1.80 -14.96
CA THR A 52 -2.77 3.00 -15.71
C THR A 52 -1.70 4.10 -15.75
N GLY A 53 -0.71 4.07 -14.88
CA GLY A 53 0.24 5.17 -14.68
C GLY A 53 -0.36 6.40 -13.98
N HIS A 54 -1.67 6.45 -13.75
CA HIS A 54 -2.35 7.57 -13.12
C HIS A 54 -2.42 7.40 -11.61
N THR A 55 -2.11 8.47 -10.88
CA THR A 55 -2.26 8.50 -9.41
C THR A 55 -3.50 9.28 -9.02
N GLY A 56 -3.92 9.18 -7.75
CA GLY A 56 -5.04 9.98 -7.23
C GLY A 56 -4.84 11.50 -7.40
N ALA A 57 -3.59 11.96 -7.48
CA ALA A 57 -3.26 13.35 -7.77
C ALA A 57 -3.56 13.75 -9.22
N THR A 58 -3.52 12.80 -10.16
CA THR A 58 -3.76 13.03 -11.59
C THR A 58 -5.24 13.28 -11.93
N PHE A 59 -6.16 12.83 -11.07
CA PHE A 59 -7.61 12.97 -11.29
C PHE A 59 -8.23 14.25 -10.72
N ARG A 60 -7.44 15.12 -10.07
CA ARG A 60 -7.94 16.42 -9.59
C ARG A 60 -8.06 17.36 -10.79
N LYS A 61 -9.26 17.48 -11.37
CA LYS A 61 -9.61 18.57 -12.29
C LYS A 61 -9.59 19.90 -11.51
N ASN A 62 -8.96 20.92 -12.10
CA ASN A 62 -9.21 22.33 -11.78
C ASN A 62 -10.65 22.70 -12.09
#